data_AF-J3CMH5-F1
#
_entry.id   AF-J3CMH5-F1
#
_cell.length_a   1.000
_cell.length_b   1.000
_cell.length_c   1.000
_cell.angle_alpha   90.00
_cell.angle_beta   90.00
_cell.angle_gamma   90.00
#
_symmetry.space_group_name_H-M   'P 1'
#
loop_
_entity.id
_entity.type
_entity.pdbx_description
1 polymer ?
#
loop_
_entity_poly.entity_id
_entity_poly.type
_entity_poly.pdbx_seq_one_letter_code
_entity_poly.pdbx_strand_id
1 'polypeptide(L)'
;MPTYDTTGSDGSFFYQVQYTQRESGWSLDGIRIMRGSDLVFSQSIATGFYPTEAVAIAYGINRCESFVSAFTLGGISWNDFQHAHGQLP
;
A
#
# COMPACT_ATOMS: atom_id res chain seq x y z
N MET A 1 8.84 10.74 -8.11
CA MET A 1 8.26 10.12 -6.90
C MET A 1 9.17 9.00 -6.48
N PRO A 2 9.91 9.13 -5.37
CA PRO A 2 10.63 8.02 -4.75
C PRO A 2 9.74 6.80 -4.51
N THR A 3 10.37 5.63 -4.52
CA THR A 3 9.74 4.36 -4.14
C THR A 3 10.56 3.65 -3.08
N TYR A 4 9.88 3.06 -2.11
CA TYR A 4 10.48 2.17 -1.12
C TYR A 4 9.90 0.77 -1.31
N ASP A 5 10.79 -0.19 -1.45
CA ASP A 5 10.46 -1.57 -1.75
C ASP A 5 10.85 -2.47 -0.58
N THR A 6 9.96 -3.35 -0.14
CA THR A 6 10.23 -4.29 0.95
C THR A 6 9.41 -5.56 0.81
N THR A 7 9.90 -6.65 1.38
CA THR A 7 9.10 -7.87 1.54
C THR A 7 8.11 -7.68 2.69
N GLY A 8 6.91 -8.25 2.54
CA GLY A 8 5.94 -8.35 3.61
C GLY A 8 6.40 -9.31 4.71
N SER A 9 5.77 -9.19 5.88
CA SER A 9 6.17 -9.92 7.08
C SER A 9 6.14 -11.44 6.94
N ASP A 10 5.29 -11.97 6.04
CA ASP A 10 5.16 -13.41 5.76
C ASP A 10 6.12 -13.92 4.67
N GLY A 11 6.95 -13.05 4.08
CA GLY A 11 7.87 -13.38 3.01
C GLY A 11 7.22 -13.69 1.65
N SER A 12 5.89 -13.74 1.58
CA SER A 12 5.13 -14.18 0.40
C SER A 12 4.71 -13.02 -0.50
N PHE A 13 4.64 -11.82 0.05
CA PHE A 13 4.30 -10.61 -0.68
C PHE A 13 5.46 -9.62 -0.73
N PHE A 14 5.44 -8.77 -1.76
CA PHE A 14 6.36 -7.68 -1.95
C PHE A 14 5.57 -6.37 -2.03
N TYR A 15 6.01 -5.39 -1.26
CA TYR A 15 5.35 -4.09 -1.13
C TYR A 15 6.21 -3.03 -1.78
N GLN A 16 5.56 -2.19 -2.59
CA GLN A 16 6.15 -0.98 -3.11
C GLN A 16 5.33 0.20 -2.61
N VAL A 17 6.00 1.11 -1.92
CA VAL A 17 5.41 2.32 -1.34
C VAL A 17 5.91 3.51 -2.14
N GLN A 18 4.99 4.32 -2.67
CA GLN A 18 5.29 5.51 -3.46
C GLN A 18 5.00 6.75 -2.63
N TYR A 19 5.96 7.65 -2.54
CA TYR A 19 5.86 8.82 -1.68
C TYR A 19 6.62 10.00 -2.29
N THR A 20 6.26 11.21 -1.85
CA THR A 20 6.84 12.45 -2.38
C THR A 20 6.97 13.49 -1.28
N GLN A 21 8.12 14.15 -1.22
CA GLN A 21 8.30 15.33 -0.38
C GLN A 21 7.50 16.51 -0.96
N ARG A 22 6.71 17.15 -0.11
CA ARG A 22 5.90 18.34 -0.39
C ARG A 22 6.28 19.43 0.62
N GLU A 23 5.83 20.66 0.36
CA GLU A 23 6.07 21.80 1.27
C GLU A 23 5.55 21.52 2.70
N SER A 24 4.41 20.83 2.81
CA SER A 24 3.76 20.50 4.09
C SER A 24 4.27 19.22 4.76
N GLY A 25 5.29 18.56 4.21
CA GLY A 25 5.82 17.28 4.69
C GLY A 25 5.83 16.19 3.62
N TRP A 26 5.73 14.93 4.01
CA TRP A 26 5.78 13.79 3.11
C TRP A 26 4.39 13.30 2.76
N SER A 27 4.12 13.12 1.47
CA SER A 27 2.87 12.52 0.97
C SER A 27 3.10 11.05 0.68
N LEU A 28 2.16 10.20 1.07
CA LEU A 28 2.05 8.83 0.56
C LEU A 28 1.19 8.88 -0.69
N ASP A 29 1.81 8.75 -1.87
CA ASP A 29 1.14 8.89 -3.17
C ASP A 29 0.52 7.59 -3.66
N GLY A 30 0.99 6.44 -3.16
CA GLY A 30 0.44 5.15 -3.54
C GLY A 30 1.12 3.96 -2.89
N ILE A 31 0.46 2.81 -2.96
CA ILE A 31 1.00 1.52 -2.57
C ILE A 31 0.73 0.48 -3.65
N ARG A 32 1.62 -0.50 -3.76
CA ARG A 32 1.44 -1.70 -4.58
C ARG A 32 1.85 -2.93 -3.78
N ILE A 33 1.11 -4.01 -3.98
CA ILE A 33 1.30 -5.30 -3.36
C ILE A 33 1.42 -6.32 -4.48
N MET A 34 2.53 -7.04 -4.49
CA MET A 34 2.86 -8.06 -5.48
C MET A 34 3.03 -9.41 -4.79
N ARG A 35 2.70 -10.49 -5.50
CA ARG A 35 2.98 -11.86 -5.07
C ARG A 35 3.75 -12.54 -6.19
N GLY A 36 5.05 -12.76 -6.00
CA GLY A 36 5.94 -13.09 -7.10
C GLY A 36 5.97 -11.96 -8.13
N SER A 37 5.65 -12.27 -9.39
CA SER A 37 5.53 -11.29 -10.48
C SER A 37 4.14 -10.67 -10.62
N ASP A 38 3.14 -11.20 -9.92
CA ASP A 38 1.75 -10.78 -10.12
C ASP A 38 1.42 -9.58 -9.24
N LEU A 39 0.88 -8.53 -9.85
CA LEU A 39 0.32 -7.39 -9.13
C LEU A 39 -0.98 -7.84 -8.47
N VAL A 40 -0.95 -7.98 -7.15
CA VAL A 40 -2.13 -8.34 -6.36
C VAL A 40 -2.97 -7.10 -6.12
N PHE A 41 -2.39 -5.98 -5.72
CA PHE A 41 -3.15 -4.78 -5.41
C PHE A 41 -2.34 -3.52 -5.73
N SER A 42 -3.03 -2.47 -6.15
CA SER A 42 -2.44 -1.15 -6.34
C SER A 42 -3.48 -0.10 -6.00
N GLN A 43 -3.06 0.93 -5.27
CA GLN A 43 -3.91 2.05 -4.95
C GLN A 43 -3.10 3.35 -4.93
N SER A 44 -3.60 4.35 -5.64
CA SER A 44 -3.16 5.73 -5.48
C SER A 44 -3.75 6.29 -4.19
N ILE A 45 -2.91 6.93 -3.40
CA ILE A 45 -3.25 7.49 -2.10
C ILE A 45 -3.02 9.00 -2.20
N ALA A 46 -4.02 9.77 -1.79
CA ALA A 46 -3.93 11.23 -1.77
C ALA A 46 -4.47 11.71 -0.41
N THR A 47 -3.88 11.22 0.68
CA THR A 47 -4.35 11.51 2.03
C THR A 47 -3.23 11.90 2.96
N GLY A 48 -3.38 13.10 3.54
CA GLY A 48 -2.57 13.59 4.64
C GLY A 48 -1.12 13.94 4.26
N PHE A 49 -0.43 14.59 5.20
CA PHE A 49 1.00 14.80 5.16
C PHE A 49 1.61 14.19 6.41
N TYR A 50 2.70 13.45 6.24
CA TYR A 50 3.48 12.83 7.29
C TYR A 50 4.68 13.73 7.62
N PRO A 51 5.06 13.86 8.91
CA PRO A 51 6.14 14.76 9.32
C PRO A 51 7.52 14.32 8.79
N THR A 52 7.71 13.04 8.49
CA THR A 52 8.98 12.49 8.00
C THR A 52 8.75 11.41 6.93
N GLU A 53 9.78 11.17 6.11
CA GLU A 53 9.80 10.12 5.10
C GLU A 53 9.51 8.75 5.72
N ALA A 54 10.22 8.43 6.81
CA ALA A 54 10.08 7.15 7.50
C ALA A 54 8.64 6.90 7.99
N VAL A 55 7.93 7.94 8.44
CA VAL A 55 6.52 7.81 8.86
C VAL A 55 5.60 7.56 7.66
N ALA A 56 5.83 8.22 6.52
CA ALA A 56 5.07 7.95 5.30
C ALA A 56 5.27 6.52 4.81
N ILE A 57 6.52 6.04 4.81
CA ILE A 57 6.87 4.66 4.42
C ILE A 57 6.23 3.66 5.38
N ALA A 58 6.38 3.85 6.69
CA ALA A 58 5.82 2.95 7.70
C ALA A 58 4.29 2.88 7.60
N TYR A 59 3.62 4.00 7.34
CA TYR A 59 2.18 4.01 7.11
C TYR A 59 1.81 3.23 5.84
N GLY A 60 2.56 3.40 4.74
CA GLY A 60 2.40 2.63 3.51
C GLY A 60 2.53 1.12 3.73
N ILE A 61 3.58 0.69 4.43
CA ILE A 61 3.82 -0.73 4.77
C ILE A 61 2.68 -1.28 5.63
N ASN A 62 2.29 -0.58 6.70
CA ASN A 62 1.19 -1.02 7.59
C ASN A 62 -0.13 -1.18 6.84
N ARG A 63 -0.37 -0.35 5.83
CA ARG A 63 -1.55 -0.46 4.97
C ARG A 63 -1.49 -1.68 4.06
N CYS A 64 -0.32 -2.00 3.51
CA CYS A 64 -0.10 -3.25 2.78
C CYS A 64 -0.31 -4.48 3.66
N GLU A 65 0.22 -4.48 4.88
CA GLU A 65 0.05 -5.60 5.82
C GLU A 65 -1.41 -5.81 6.22
N SER A 66 -2.14 -4.70 6.43
CA SER A 66 -3.58 -4.75 6.73
C SER A 66 -4.37 -5.36 5.56
N PHE A 67 -4.00 -5.00 4.32
CA PHE A 67 -4.59 -5.58 3.12
C PHE A 67 -4.29 -7.09 3.01
N VAL A 68 -3.02 -7.48 3.13
CA VAL A 68 -2.61 -8.89 3.04
C VAL A 68 -3.24 -9.73 4.14
N SER A 69 -3.36 -9.19 5.35
CA SER A 69 -4.03 -9.87 6.46
C SER A 69 -5.51 -10.10 6.18
N ALA A 70 -6.22 -9.09 5.67
CA ALA A 70 -7.63 -9.22 5.29
C ALA A 70 -7.84 -10.22 4.15
N PHE A 71 -6.93 -10.23 3.17
CA PHE A 71 -6.93 -11.17 2.04
C PHE A 71 -6.68 -12.61 2.50
N THR A 72 -5.67 -12.84 3.35
CA THR A 72 -5.23 -14.18 3.76
C THR A 72 -6.20 -14.85 4.73
N LEU A 73 -6.85 -14.08 5.60
CA LEU A 73 -7.81 -14.60 6.58
C LEU A 73 -9.20 -14.88 5.99
N GLY A 74 -9.40 -14.70 4.68
CA GLY A 74 -10.70 -14.90 4.01
C GLY A 74 -11.79 -13.94 4.50
N GLY A 75 -11.41 -12.86 5.19
CA GLY A 75 -12.34 -11.91 5.80
C GLY A 75 -13.08 -11.05 4.78
N ILE A 76 -12.58 -10.95 3.55
CA ILE A 76 -13.19 -10.21 2.45
C ILE A 76 -12.90 -10.95 1.15
N SER A 77 -13.92 -11.29 0.35
CA SER A 77 -13.68 -11.82 -0.99
C SER A 77 -13.10 -10.71 -1.88
N TRP A 78 -12.27 -11.07 -2.85
CA TRP A 78 -11.66 -10.12 -3.80
C TRP A 78 -12.68 -9.13 -4.39
N ASN A 79 -13.89 -9.62 -4.66
CA ASN A 79 -14.99 -8.87 -5.24
C ASN A 79 -15.57 -7.83 -4.26
N ASP A 80 -15.71 -8.19 -2.99
CA ASP A 80 -16.26 -7.31 -1.95
C ASP A 80 -15.30 -6.17 -1.62
N PHE A 81 -14.00 -6.43 -1.67
CA PHE A 81 -12.98 -5.40 -1.44
C PHE A 81 -12.87 -4.43 -2.61
N GLN A 82 -12.89 -4.91 -3.86
CA GLN A 82 -12.91 -4.06 -5.05
C GLN A 82 -14.14 -3.13 -5.06
N HIS A 83 -15.28 -3.63 -4.60
CA HIS A 83 -16.48 -2.81 -4.40
C HIS A 83 -16.33 -1.76 -3.28
N ALA A 84 -15.68 -2.10 -2.17
CA ALA A 84 -15.51 -1.22 -1.02
C ALA A 84 -14.44 -0.12 -1.23
N HIS A 85 -13.39 -0.40 -2.01
CA HIS A 85 -12.24 0.49 -2.17
C HIS A 85 -12.10 1.09 -3.58
N GLY A 86 -13.11 0.89 -4.42
CA GLY A 86 -13.25 1.51 -5.72
C GLY A 86 -12.45 0.79 -6.79
N GLN A 87 -13.15 0.26 -7.79
CA GLN A 87 -12.60 0.11 -9.12
C GLN A 87 -12.04 1.47 -9.55
N LEU A 88 -10.73 1.56 -9.72
CA LEU A 88 -10.21 2.46 -10.74
C LEU A 88 -10.47 1.78 -12.10
N PRO A 89 -11.01 2.52 -13.09
CA PRO A 89 -11.40 1.99 -14.40
C PRO A 89 -10.23 1.34 -15.15
#